data_AF-A0A8H8WT34-F1
#
_entry.id   AF-A0A8H8WT34-F1
#
_cell.length_a   1.000
_cell.length_b   1.000
_cell.length_c   1.000
_cell.angle_alpha   90.00
_cell.angle_beta   90.00
_cell.angle_gamma   90.00
#
_symmetry.space_group_name_H-M   'P 1'
#
loop_
_entity.id
_entity.type
_entity.pdbx_description
1 polymer ?
#
loop_
_entity_poly.entity_id
_entity_poly.type
_entity_poly.pdbx_seq_one_letter_code
_entity_poly.pdbx_strand_id
1 'polypeptide(L)'
;MSDTPAAARLTGAARTSRRRAVARDRKRRQRASEAERGRPDLMVLDRAIVDALRALLLSAPGGERYTRAIRPEALILAVGAHLVKRSIQDRAAGRAVVAYKREEVAAAIESRLFSTPRGRREGAMPDV
;
A
#
# COMPACT_ATOMS: atom_id res chain seq x y z
N MET A 1 45.38 21.95 22.84
CA MET A 1 45.17 22.04 21.38
C MET A 1 44.31 20.86 20.99
N SER A 2 43.10 21.13 20.51
CA SER A 2 42.02 20.13 20.43
C SER A 2 42.08 19.40 19.08
N ASP A 3 42.62 18.19 19.06
CA ASP A 3 42.53 17.30 17.90
C ASP A 3 41.10 16.79 17.74
N THR A 4 40.36 17.44 16.84
CA THR A 4 39.08 16.92 16.36
C THR A 4 39.40 15.94 15.22
N PRO A 5 39.18 14.62 15.38
CA PRO A 5 39.50 13.68 14.32
C PRO A 5 38.61 13.97 13.10
N ALA A 6 39.24 14.19 11.96
CA ALA A 6 38.57 14.42 10.69
C ALA A 6 37.63 13.25 10.38
N ALA A 7 36.33 13.53 10.28
CA ALA A 7 35.31 12.51 10.04
C ALA A 7 35.65 11.71 8.77
N ALA A 8 35.82 10.40 8.91
CA ALA A 8 36.19 9.52 7.80
C ALA A 8 35.20 9.66 6.63
N ARG A 9 35.70 10.09 5.46
CA ARG A 9 34.89 10.27 4.25
C ARG A 9 34.43 8.89 3.75
N LEU A 10 33.14 8.61 3.87
CA LEU A 10 32.53 7.38 3.33
C LEU A 10 32.74 7.29 1.81
N THR A 11 33.19 6.11 1.36
CA THR A 11 33.31 5.74 -0.06
C THR A 11 31.94 5.80 -0.77
N GLY A 12 31.93 5.89 -2.11
CA GLY A 12 30.69 5.99 -2.90
C GLY A 12 29.70 4.85 -2.64
N ALA A 13 30.20 3.61 -2.52
CA ALA A 13 29.40 2.44 -2.19
C ALA A 13 28.83 2.49 -0.76
N ALA A 14 29.67 2.85 0.23
CA ALA A 14 29.24 2.98 1.62
C ALA A 14 28.19 4.08 1.80
N ARG A 15 28.33 5.20 1.07
CA ARG A 15 27.35 6.30 1.05
C ARG A 15 26.00 5.85 0.47
N THR A 16 26.01 5.12 -0.63
CA THR A 16 24.79 4.58 -1.25
C THR A 16 24.10 3.56 -0.34
N SER A 17 24.86 2.64 0.26
CA SER A 17 24.33 1.67 1.22
C SER A 17 23.68 2.36 2.42
N ARG A 18 24.36 3.36 3.01
CA ARG A 18 23.83 4.18 4.10
C ARG A 18 22.54 4.88 3.70
N ARG A 19 22.48 5.49 2.51
CA ARG A 19 21.25 6.14 1.99
C ARG A 19 20.09 5.15 1.87
N ARG A 20 20.34 3.95 1.36
CA ARG A 20 19.33 2.88 1.26
C ARG A 20 18.87 2.41 2.64
N ALA A 21 19.77 2.27 3.61
CA ALA A 21 19.43 1.92 4.98
C ALA A 21 18.52 2.98 5.63
N VAL A 22 18.90 4.26 5.54
CA VAL A 22 18.08 5.37 6.05
C VAL A 22 16.70 5.43 5.39
N ALA A 23 16.62 5.23 4.07
CA ALA A 23 15.35 5.20 3.35
C ALA A 23 14.46 4.02 3.78
N ARG A 24 15.06 2.83 4.02
CA ARG A 24 14.34 1.65 4.54
C ARG A 24 13.79 1.90 5.93
N ASP A 25 14.59 2.47 6.82
CA ASP A 25 14.17 2.80 8.19
C ASP A 25 13.05 3.84 8.20
N ARG A 26 13.17 4.89 7.39
CA ARG A 26 12.11 5.88 7.23
C ARG A 26 10.79 5.23 6.80
N LYS A 27 10.82 4.38 5.77
CA LYS A 27 9.63 3.64 5.32
C LYS A 27 9.09 2.67 6.37
N ARG A 28 9.96 2.02 7.15
CA ARG A 28 9.53 1.14 8.25
C ARG A 28 8.79 1.93 9.33
N ARG A 29 9.34 3.08 9.74
CA ARG A 29 8.70 3.96 10.73
C ARG A 29 7.38 4.53 10.22
N GLN A 30 7.32 4.93 8.96
CA GLN A 30 6.07 5.39 8.34
C GLN A 30 5.00 4.29 8.38
N ARG A 31 5.32 3.07 7.95
CA ARG A 31 4.37 1.95 7.98
C ARG A 31 3.92 1.59 9.40
N ALA A 32 4.80 1.68 10.39
CA ALA A 32 4.43 1.49 11.79
C ALA A 32 3.43 2.55 12.25
N SER A 33 3.68 3.82 11.95
CA SER A 33 2.76 4.92 12.30
C SER A 33 1.41 4.83 11.57
N GLU A 34 1.42 4.43 10.30
CA GLU A 34 0.18 4.17 9.54
C GLU A 34 -0.61 3.00 10.15
N ALA A 35 0.08 1.93 10.53
CA ALA A 35 -0.54 0.79 11.20
C ALA A 35 -1.14 1.18 12.57
N GLU A 36 -0.46 2.00 13.37
CA GLU A 36 -0.98 2.54 14.63
C GLU A 36 -2.25 3.38 14.43
N ARG A 37 -2.33 4.14 13.33
CA ARG A 37 -3.54 4.89 12.96
C ARG A 37 -4.69 3.99 12.51
N GLY A 38 -4.42 2.73 12.17
CA GLY A 38 -5.38 1.79 11.61
C GLY A 38 -5.48 1.88 10.08
N ARG A 39 -4.45 2.39 9.41
CA ARG A 39 -4.38 2.47 7.95
C ARG A 39 -3.71 1.23 7.36
N PRO A 40 -4.27 0.60 6.32
CA PRO A 40 -3.61 -0.51 5.63
C PRO A 40 -2.38 -0.04 4.85
N ASP A 41 -1.33 -0.87 4.84
CA ASP A 41 -0.20 -0.72 3.91
C ASP A 41 -0.68 -0.84 2.46
N LEU A 42 -0.09 -0.07 1.55
CA LEU A 42 -0.51 -0.02 0.15
C LEU A 42 -0.45 -1.38 -0.56
N MET A 43 0.55 -2.23 -0.29
CA MET A 43 0.60 -3.57 -0.88
C MET A 43 -0.54 -4.45 -0.38
N VAL A 44 -0.90 -4.30 0.89
CA VAL A 44 -2.01 -5.03 1.49
C VAL A 44 -3.33 -4.57 0.87
N LEU A 45 -3.49 -3.26 0.68
CA LEU A 45 -4.66 -2.68 0.03
C LEU A 45 -4.79 -3.13 -1.43
N ASP A 46 -3.71 -3.04 -2.23
CA ASP A 46 -3.70 -3.47 -3.63
C ASP A 46 -4.08 -4.95 -3.74
N ARG A 47 -3.56 -5.79 -2.83
CA ARG A 47 -3.92 -7.22 -2.80
C ARG A 47 -5.39 -7.43 -2.46
N ALA A 48 -5.91 -6.71 -1.46
CA ALA A 48 -7.32 -6.80 -1.08
C ALA A 48 -8.26 -6.36 -2.22
N ILE A 49 -7.89 -5.32 -2.99
CA ILE A 49 -8.61 -4.88 -4.19
C ILE A 49 -8.64 -5.98 -5.25
N VAL A 50 -7.50 -6.61 -5.53
CA VAL A 50 -7.42 -7.69 -6.52
C VAL A 50 -8.22 -8.91 -6.07
N ASP A 51 -8.12 -9.31 -4.80
CA ASP A 51 -8.86 -10.47 -4.28
C ASP A 51 -10.39 -10.20 -4.25
N ALA A 52 -10.81 -8.97 -3.93
CA ALA A 52 -12.20 -8.53 -3.99
C ALA A 52 -12.74 -8.56 -5.43
N LEU A 53 -12.01 -8.01 -6.40
CA LEU A 53 -12.38 -8.07 -7.82
C LEU A 53 -12.49 -9.52 -8.29
N ARG A 54 -11.52 -10.37 -7.91
CA ARG A 54 -11.55 -11.81 -8.24
C ARG A 54 -12.80 -12.47 -7.68
N ALA A 55 -13.16 -12.21 -6.42
CA ALA A 55 -14.35 -12.78 -5.80
C ALA A 55 -15.64 -12.34 -6.53
N LEU A 56 -15.75 -11.05 -6.86
CA LEU A 56 -16.89 -10.50 -7.59
C LEU A 56 -17.02 -11.11 -8.99
N LEU A 57 -15.92 -11.18 -9.75
CA LEU A 57 -15.91 -11.76 -11.09
C LEU A 57 -16.21 -13.27 -11.08
N LEU A 58 -15.71 -14.01 -10.08
CA LEU A 58 -15.96 -15.45 -9.95
C LEU A 58 -17.38 -15.78 -9.47
N SER A 59 -18.08 -14.83 -8.85
CA SER A 59 -19.49 -15.00 -8.47
C SER A 59 -20.47 -14.93 -9.66
N ALA A 60 -20.01 -14.46 -10.83
CA ALA A 60 -20.80 -14.44 -12.05
C ALA A 60 -20.79 -15.83 -12.73
N PRO A 61 -21.89 -16.21 -13.40
CA PRO A 61 -21.93 -17.40 -14.24
C PRO A 61 -20.78 -17.45 -15.27
N GLY A 62 -20.41 -18.66 -15.68
CA GLY A 62 -19.44 -18.86 -16.75
C GLY A 62 -19.89 -18.14 -18.04
N GLY A 63 -19.01 -17.36 -18.66
CA GLY A 63 -19.32 -16.56 -19.85
C GLY A 63 -19.72 -15.10 -19.56
N GLU A 64 -20.20 -14.79 -18.36
CA GLU A 64 -20.67 -13.43 -18.00
C GLU A 64 -19.70 -12.64 -17.11
N ARG A 65 -18.56 -13.26 -16.74
CA ARG A 65 -17.60 -12.67 -15.79
C ARG A 65 -17.12 -11.28 -16.22
N TYR A 66 -16.90 -11.07 -17.52
CA TYR A 66 -16.37 -9.81 -18.07
C TYR A 66 -17.45 -8.81 -18.49
N THR A 67 -18.71 -9.25 -18.60
CA THR A 67 -19.84 -8.39 -19.01
C THR A 67 -20.63 -7.87 -17.82
N ARG A 68 -20.50 -8.52 -16.66
CA ARG A 68 -21.15 -8.08 -15.43
C ARG A 68 -20.58 -6.75 -14.95
N ALA A 69 -21.45 -5.75 -14.82
CA ALA A 69 -21.11 -4.48 -14.20
C ALA A 69 -20.75 -4.67 -12.72
N ILE A 70 -19.65 -4.07 -12.29
CA ILE A 70 -19.24 -4.02 -10.88
C ILE A 70 -19.68 -2.69 -10.30
N ARG A 71 -20.57 -2.73 -9.32
CA ARG A 71 -20.98 -1.54 -8.57
C ARG A 71 -19.85 -1.12 -7.62
N PRO A 72 -19.47 0.17 -7.57
CA PRO A 72 -18.42 0.64 -6.66
C PRO A 72 -18.66 0.28 -5.19
N GLU A 73 -19.90 0.33 -4.73
CA GLU A 73 -20.26 0.00 -3.35
C GLU A 73 -19.97 -1.46 -3.01
N ALA A 74 -20.30 -2.37 -3.93
CA ALA A 74 -20.02 -3.80 -3.78
C ALA A 74 -18.50 -4.07 -3.74
N LEU A 75 -17.73 -3.35 -4.55
CA LEU A 75 -16.27 -3.44 -4.53
C LEU A 75 -15.69 -2.96 -3.19
N ILE A 76 -16.12 -1.81 -2.69
CA ILE A 76 -15.64 -1.26 -1.41
C ILE A 76 -15.94 -2.21 -0.25
N LEU A 77 -17.16 -2.75 -0.19
CA LEU A 77 -17.54 -3.74 0.83
C LEU A 77 -16.71 -5.02 0.74
N ALA A 78 -16.49 -5.53 -0.47
CA ALA A 78 -15.66 -6.71 -0.69
C ALA A 78 -14.21 -6.46 -0.27
N VAL A 79 -13.63 -5.30 -0.58
CA VAL A 79 -12.28 -4.92 -0.12
C VAL A 79 -12.20 -4.93 1.41
N GLY A 80 -13.18 -4.33 2.09
CA GLY A 80 -13.26 -4.34 3.55
C GLY A 80 -13.31 -5.76 4.12
N ALA A 81 -14.14 -6.64 3.55
CA ALA A 81 -14.23 -8.04 3.96
C ALA A 81 -12.90 -8.79 3.78
N HIS A 82 -12.18 -8.54 2.69
CA HIS A 82 -10.87 -9.14 2.45
C HIS A 82 -9.79 -8.63 3.43
N LEU A 83 -9.83 -7.34 3.81
CA LEU A 83 -8.95 -6.80 4.84
C LEU A 83 -9.22 -7.46 6.22
N VAL A 84 -10.48 -7.60 6.61
CA VAL A 84 -10.86 -8.29 7.86
C VAL A 84 -10.43 -9.76 7.83
N LYS A 85 -10.72 -10.47 6.73
CA LYS A 85 -10.28 -11.86 6.55
C LYS A 85 -8.78 -12.01 6.73
N ARG A 86 -8.00 -11.08 6.17
CA ARG A 86 -6.55 -11.07 6.31
C ARG A 86 -6.11 -10.81 7.75
N SER A 87 -6.73 -9.86 8.46
CA SER A 87 -6.46 -9.63 9.89
C SER A 87 -6.74 -10.88 10.75
N ILE A 88 -7.79 -11.64 10.43
CA ILE A 88 -8.09 -12.93 11.09
C ILE A 88 -6.99 -13.95 10.80
N GLN A 89 -6.54 -14.07 9.55
CA GLN A 89 -5.45 -14.98 9.16
C GLN A 89 -4.11 -14.59 9.78
N ASP A 90 -3.80 -13.29 9.85
CA ASP A 90 -2.59 -12.78 10.50
C ASP A 90 -2.62 -13.09 12.01
N ARG A 91 -3.78 -12.92 12.67
CA ARG A 91 -3.98 -13.31 14.06
C ARG A 91 -3.73 -14.79 14.29
N ALA A 92 -4.33 -15.65 13.45
CA ALA A 92 -4.19 -17.10 13.54
C ALA A 92 -2.73 -17.56 13.33
N ALA A 93 -1.97 -16.83 12.50
CA ALA A 93 -0.56 -17.09 12.24
C ALA A 93 0.39 -16.45 13.27
N GLY A 94 -0.12 -15.83 14.35
CA GLY A 94 0.69 -15.15 15.38
C GLY A 94 1.40 -13.88 14.88
N ARG A 95 0.96 -13.30 13.76
CA ARG A 95 1.52 -12.05 13.22
C ARG A 95 0.84 -10.84 13.88
N ALA A 96 1.53 -9.70 13.87
CA ALA A 96 0.96 -8.44 14.31
C ALA A 96 -0.27 -8.08 13.46
N VAL A 97 -1.39 -7.82 14.12
CA VAL A 97 -2.67 -7.49 13.49
C VAL A 97 -2.87 -5.99 13.51
N VAL A 98 -3.23 -5.42 12.37
CA VAL A 98 -3.65 -4.02 12.30
C VAL A 98 -5.17 -3.95 12.51
N ALA A 99 -5.58 -3.18 13.51
CA ALA A 99 -6.99 -2.84 13.72
C ALA A 99 -7.37 -1.72 12.74
N TYR A 100 -7.92 -2.09 11.59
CA TYR A 100 -8.25 -1.12 10.54
C TYR A 100 -9.40 -0.21 10.95
N LYS A 101 -9.22 1.10 10.77
CA LYS A 101 -10.29 2.09 10.93
C LYS A 101 -10.96 2.36 9.60
N ARG A 102 -12.29 2.51 9.60
CA ARG A 102 -13.07 2.67 8.36
C ARG A 102 -12.63 3.89 7.57
N GLU A 103 -12.40 4.99 8.25
CA GLU A 103 -12.03 6.29 7.69
C GLU A 103 -10.64 6.22 7.05
N GLU A 104 -9.69 5.54 7.72
CA GLU A 104 -8.33 5.36 7.21
C GLU A 104 -8.28 4.42 5.99
N VAL A 105 -9.11 3.37 5.99
CA VAL A 105 -9.24 2.49 4.82
C VAL A 105 -9.84 3.26 3.64
N ALA A 106 -10.89 4.05 3.87
CA ALA A 106 -11.49 4.89 2.83
C ALA A 106 -10.48 5.89 2.25
N ALA A 107 -9.77 6.62 3.11
CA ALA A 107 -8.74 7.57 2.70
C ALA A 107 -7.57 6.88 1.96
N ALA A 108 -7.23 5.64 2.32
CA ALA A 108 -6.22 4.87 1.62
C ALA A 108 -6.69 4.43 0.22
N ILE A 109 -7.94 4.00 0.08
CA ILE A 109 -8.56 3.68 -1.22
C ILE A 109 -8.60 4.93 -2.11
N GLU A 110 -9.09 6.05 -1.58
CA GLU A 110 -9.19 7.31 -2.29
C GLU A 110 -7.81 7.77 -2.79
N SER A 111 -6.84 7.83 -1.88
CA SER A 111 -5.46 8.16 -2.24
C SER A 111 -4.92 7.20 -3.30
N ARG A 112 -5.22 5.91 -3.23
CA ARG A 112 -4.68 4.93 -4.18
C ARG A 112 -5.27 5.06 -5.58
N LEU A 113 -6.56 5.38 -5.69
CA LEU A 113 -7.30 5.47 -6.95
C LEU A 113 -7.13 6.83 -7.63
N PHE A 114 -7.09 7.91 -6.85
CA PHE A 114 -7.12 9.27 -7.37
C PHE A 114 -5.77 9.99 -7.28
N SER A 115 -4.74 9.40 -6.66
CA SER A 115 -3.38 9.96 -6.78
C SER A 115 -2.79 9.64 -8.15
N THR A 116 -2.18 10.64 -8.76
CA THR A 116 -1.48 10.50 -10.04
C THR A 116 -0.47 9.35 -9.97
N PRO A 117 -0.49 8.39 -10.93
CA PRO A 117 0.53 7.37 -11.01
C PRO A 117 1.90 8.05 -11.07
N ARG A 118 2.88 7.56 -10.31
CA ARG A 118 4.23 8.17 -10.16
C ARG A 118 5.06 8.27 -11.47
N GLY A 119 4.47 8.05 -12.64
CA GLY A 119 5.08 8.21 -13.96
C GLY A 119 4.43 9.27 -14.85
N ARG A 120 3.24 9.80 -14.52
CA ARG A 120 2.64 10.90 -15.28
C ARG A 120 3.04 12.22 -14.62
N ARG A 121 4.28 12.66 -14.86
CA ARG A 121 4.58 14.09 -14.76
C ARG A 121 3.71 14.78 -15.79
N GLU A 122 2.88 15.72 -15.37
CA GLU A 122 2.20 16.65 -16.26
C GLU A 122 3.25 17.25 -17.20
N GLY A 123 3.08 17.05 -18.51
CA GLY A 123 4.10 17.34 -19.53
C GLY A 123 4.03 16.49 -20.79
N ALA A 124 3.14 15.48 -20.85
CA ALA A 124 2.89 14.71 -22.07
C ALA A 124 1.38 14.65 -22.35
N MET A 125 0.81 15.78 -22.77
CA MET A 125 -0.31 15.76 -23.70
C MET A 125 0.33 15.82 -25.10
N PRO A 126 0.07 14.87 -26.01
CA PRO A 126 0.30 15.13 -27.43
C PRO A 126 -0.70 16.19 -27.86
N ASP A 127 -0.21 17.28 -28.43
CA ASP A 127 -1.05 18.24 -29.16
C ASP A 127 -1.84 17.46 -30.23
N VAL A 128 -3.16 17.56 -30.18
CA VAL A 128 -4.06 17.24 -31.28
C VAL A 128 -4.91 18.46 -31.54
#